data_AF-A0A843YXB8-F1
#
_entry.id   AF-A0A843YXB8-F1
#
_cell.length_a   1.000
_cell.length_b   1.000
_cell.length_c   1.000
_cell.angle_alpha   90.00
_cell.angle_beta   90.00
_cell.angle_gamma   90.00
#
_symmetry.space_group_name_H-M   'P 1'
#
loop_
_entity.id
_entity.type
_entity.pdbx_description
1 polymer ?
#
loop_
_entity_poly.entity_id
_entity_poly.type
_entity_poly.pdbx_seq_one_letter_code
_entity_poly.pdbx_strand_id
1 'polypeptide(L)'
;MGNKSKLYGILSTILSENVYQRKNGRVASERTVTAYTEVLNMCFDQLETLGFKLQNPRNLNETHVKALCQFWHGEGRQASTMQEYLSKLRVFSGWVGKNGMVKSLPKYLPDVDKNELKVRKAATKSKSWSENGVDIVEKIRQADALDWRFGLMIRMMLAFGLRRKEVTHNRPWKADRGDKLVIYLGQAKGGRPRDIYIDNAEQRVVLDFVKEKINANEHLGWKTDKRGKKASFKYCIGRYNKSMEKIGITKLKDGVTGHGLRAQYAENAALVAHMIPPTLGGTGGQMPRDELNVTRSQISELLGHSGIRITSSYYGSFGRYVGQDEADRCKKNIDQSLLAVGAINLPAVDATRLQDCLQLVGEMAGIDVEMTPRQAHFLWSDHSQRFGHEWVAPRQGNAEAIEAAATSVVKRV
;
A
#
# COMPACT_ATOMS: atom_id res chain seq x y z
N MET A 1 8.37 -45.27 7.73
CA MET A 1 8.42 -44.26 6.64
C MET A 1 7.18 -44.23 5.71
N GLY A 2 6.20 -45.15 5.82
CA GLY A 2 5.10 -45.27 4.82
C GLY A 2 3.91 -44.29 4.92
N ASN A 3 3.51 -43.85 6.12
CA ASN A 3 2.26 -43.08 6.28
C ASN A 3 2.37 -41.61 5.83
N LYS A 4 3.50 -40.96 6.13
CA LYS A 4 3.74 -39.55 5.77
C LYS A 4 3.85 -39.38 4.25
N SER A 5 4.59 -40.26 3.59
CA SER A 5 4.70 -40.29 2.12
C SER A 5 3.33 -40.46 1.44
N LYS A 6 2.49 -41.37 1.96
CA LYS A 6 1.13 -41.59 1.45
C LYS A 6 0.25 -40.34 1.59
N LEU A 7 0.27 -39.66 2.74
CA LEU A 7 -0.51 -38.43 2.94
C LEU A 7 -0.12 -37.36 1.92
N TYR A 8 1.18 -37.10 1.74
CA TYR A 8 1.64 -36.05 0.84
C TYR A 8 1.44 -36.38 -0.63
N GLY A 9 1.54 -37.65 -1.01
CA GLY A 9 1.16 -38.10 -2.35
C GLY A 9 -0.30 -37.75 -2.65
N ILE A 10 -1.22 -38.14 -1.76
CA ILE A 10 -2.65 -37.86 -1.92
C ILE A 10 -2.95 -36.35 -1.91
N LEU A 11 -2.30 -35.60 -1.02
CA LEU A 11 -2.48 -34.13 -0.93
C LEU A 11 -2.00 -33.44 -2.21
N SER A 12 -0.87 -33.86 -2.76
CA SER A 12 -0.33 -33.34 -4.01
C SER A 12 -1.28 -33.60 -5.19
N THR A 13 -1.87 -34.80 -5.25
CA THR A 13 -2.89 -35.12 -6.26
C THR A 13 -4.10 -34.21 -6.16
N ILE A 14 -4.70 -34.07 -4.97
CA ILE A 14 -5.85 -33.17 -4.75
C ILE A 14 -5.50 -31.74 -5.16
N LEU A 15 -4.31 -31.25 -4.76
CA LEU A 15 -3.84 -29.93 -5.13
C LEU A 15 -3.75 -29.78 -6.65
N SER A 16 -3.09 -30.70 -7.36
CA SER A 16 -2.93 -30.61 -8.81
C SER A 16 -4.27 -30.59 -9.56
N GLU A 17 -5.26 -31.35 -9.09
CA GLU A 17 -6.58 -31.44 -9.70
C GLU A 17 -7.41 -30.15 -9.49
N ASN A 18 -7.24 -29.47 -8.36
CA ASN A 18 -8.20 -28.45 -7.92
C ASN A 18 -7.64 -27.02 -7.85
N VAL A 19 -6.36 -26.84 -7.53
CA VAL A 19 -5.81 -25.53 -7.10
C VAL A 19 -5.79 -24.47 -8.22
N TYR A 20 -5.77 -24.92 -9.47
CA TYR A 20 -5.80 -24.05 -10.64
C TYR A 20 -7.20 -23.53 -10.96
N GLN A 21 -8.25 -24.21 -10.51
CA GLN A 21 -9.63 -23.83 -10.78
C GLN A 21 -10.12 -22.85 -9.72
N ARG A 22 -10.43 -21.61 -10.12
CA ARG A 22 -11.10 -20.65 -9.23
C ARG A 22 -12.61 -20.73 -9.39
N LYS A 23 -13.32 -20.40 -8.30
CA LYS A 23 -14.80 -20.29 -8.28
C LYS A 23 -15.38 -19.34 -9.33
N ASN A 24 -14.59 -18.39 -9.84
CA ASN A 24 -15.01 -17.43 -10.86
C ASN A 24 -14.61 -17.84 -12.29
N GLY A 25 -14.28 -19.11 -12.52
CA GLY A 25 -13.91 -19.64 -13.84
C GLY A 25 -12.51 -19.26 -14.33
N ARG A 26 -11.77 -18.40 -13.62
CA ARG A 26 -10.41 -18.00 -14.00
C ARG A 26 -9.37 -19.00 -13.48
N VAL A 27 -8.26 -19.13 -14.21
CA VAL A 27 -7.12 -19.92 -13.76
C VAL A 27 -6.39 -19.21 -12.62
N ALA A 28 -6.03 -19.96 -11.57
CA ALA A 28 -5.23 -19.44 -10.47
C ALA A 28 -3.79 -19.18 -10.91
N SER A 29 -3.23 -18.04 -10.50
CA SER A 29 -1.81 -17.75 -10.72
C SER A 29 -0.93 -18.74 -9.95
N GLU A 30 0.28 -19.01 -10.43
CA GLU A 30 1.27 -19.84 -9.71
C GLU A 30 1.45 -19.45 -8.24
N ARG A 31 1.52 -18.15 -7.92
CA ARG A 31 1.62 -17.69 -6.52
C ARG A 31 0.45 -18.15 -5.65
N THR A 32 -0.75 -18.22 -6.22
CA THR A 32 -1.92 -18.76 -5.51
C THR A 32 -1.67 -20.23 -5.21
N VAL A 33 -1.26 -21.00 -6.22
CA VAL A 33 -0.93 -22.42 -6.08
C VAL A 33 0.12 -22.65 -5.00
N THR A 34 1.27 -21.97 -5.09
CA THR A 34 2.34 -22.04 -4.08
C THR A 34 1.81 -21.74 -2.68
N ALA A 35 1.03 -20.67 -2.50
CA ALA A 35 0.49 -20.31 -1.19
C ALA A 35 -0.50 -21.35 -0.63
N TYR A 36 -1.28 -22.02 -1.49
CA TYR A 36 -2.14 -23.13 -1.06
C TYR A 36 -1.30 -24.34 -0.66
N THR A 37 -0.33 -24.73 -1.49
CA THR A 37 0.58 -25.85 -1.22
C THR A 37 1.34 -25.66 0.09
N GLU A 38 1.98 -24.50 0.28
CA GLU A 38 2.75 -24.18 1.49
C GLU A 38 1.89 -24.24 2.75
N VAL A 39 0.73 -23.58 2.75
CA VAL A 39 -0.13 -23.54 3.94
C VAL A 39 -0.74 -24.90 4.25
N LEU A 40 -1.20 -25.65 3.24
CA LEU A 40 -1.81 -26.97 3.49
C LEU A 40 -0.75 -27.96 4.00
N ASN A 41 0.44 -28.01 3.39
CA ASN A 41 1.53 -28.84 3.90
C ASN A 41 1.88 -28.48 5.35
N MET A 42 2.07 -27.19 5.64
CA MET A 42 2.33 -26.71 7.00
C MET A 42 1.21 -27.12 7.98
N CYS A 43 -0.07 -27.02 7.60
CA CYS A 43 -1.17 -27.45 8.46
C CYS A 43 -1.12 -28.95 8.76
N PHE A 44 -0.81 -29.80 7.78
CA PHE A 44 -0.71 -31.25 7.99
C PHE A 44 0.52 -31.65 8.81
N ASP A 45 1.67 -30.99 8.62
CA ASP A 45 2.85 -31.18 9.48
C ASP A 45 2.57 -30.75 10.94
N GLN A 46 1.84 -29.64 11.13
CA GLN A 46 1.42 -29.20 12.47
C GLN A 46 0.44 -30.17 13.12
N LEU A 47 -0.51 -30.74 12.37
CA LEU A 47 -1.40 -31.77 12.88
C LEU A 47 -0.62 -33.01 13.35
N GLU A 48 0.37 -33.45 12.59
CA GLU A 48 1.24 -34.57 12.99
C GLU A 48 1.99 -34.24 14.30
N THR A 49 2.52 -33.02 14.42
CA THR A 49 3.20 -32.53 15.63
C THR A 49 2.27 -32.50 16.85
N LEU A 50 0.98 -32.21 16.63
CA LEU A 50 -0.08 -32.24 17.64
C LEU A 50 -0.60 -33.66 17.95
N GLY A 51 0.00 -34.71 17.37
CA GLY A 51 -0.37 -36.11 17.60
C GLY A 51 -1.41 -36.67 16.63
N PHE A 52 -1.92 -35.89 15.69
CA PHE A 52 -2.87 -36.35 14.68
C PHE A 52 -2.17 -36.99 13.48
N LYS A 53 -2.03 -38.32 13.52
CA LYS A 53 -1.36 -39.11 12.48
C LYS A 53 -2.29 -39.46 11.31
N LEU A 54 -2.72 -38.45 10.55
CA LEU A 54 -3.57 -38.67 9.38
C LEU A 54 -2.79 -39.40 8.27
N GLN A 55 -3.36 -40.48 7.73
CA GLN A 55 -2.81 -41.16 6.54
C GLN A 55 -3.41 -40.65 5.24
N ASN A 56 -4.63 -40.09 5.31
CA ASN A 56 -5.36 -39.55 4.17
C ASN A 56 -5.81 -38.13 4.51
N PRO A 57 -5.41 -37.11 3.72
CA PRO A 57 -5.81 -35.71 3.98
C PRO A 57 -7.33 -35.50 3.89
N ARG A 58 -8.07 -36.40 3.24
CA ARG A 58 -9.54 -36.42 3.26
C ARG A 58 -10.13 -36.69 4.65
N ASN A 59 -9.35 -37.24 5.58
CA ASN A 59 -9.79 -37.49 6.96
C ASN A 59 -9.76 -36.23 7.83
N LEU A 60 -9.38 -35.07 7.30
CA LEU A 60 -9.52 -33.79 7.98
C LEU A 60 -10.97 -33.58 8.46
N ASN A 61 -11.15 -33.12 9.70
CA ASN A 61 -12.44 -32.93 10.36
C ASN A 61 -12.38 -31.69 11.25
N GLU A 62 -13.50 -31.34 11.88
CA GLU A 62 -13.60 -30.13 12.70
C GLU A 62 -12.67 -30.15 13.93
N THR A 63 -12.44 -31.32 14.54
CA THR A 63 -11.52 -31.50 15.68
C THR A 63 -10.09 -31.11 15.31
N HIS A 64 -9.61 -31.52 14.12
CA HIS A 64 -8.30 -31.14 13.62
C HIS A 64 -8.17 -29.63 13.41
N VAL A 65 -9.19 -29.00 12.82
CA VAL A 65 -9.21 -27.55 12.59
C VAL A 65 -9.20 -26.79 13.92
N LYS A 66 -9.97 -27.25 14.91
CA LYS A 66 -9.97 -26.68 16.26
C LYS A 66 -8.58 -26.76 16.89
N ALA A 67 -7.93 -27.91 16.85
CA ALA A 67 -6.59 -28.11 17.39
C ALA A 67 -5.56 -27.17 16.74
N LEU A 68 -5.61 -27.00 15.41
CA LEU A 68 -4.76 -26.05 14.70
C LEU A 68 -5.00 -24.61 15.14
N CYS A 69 -6.26 -24.17 15.28
CA CYS A 69 -6.55 -22.82 15.76
C CYS A 69 -6.04 -22.56 17.18
N GLN A 70 -6.22 -23.53 18.08
CA GLN A 70 -5.71 -23.45 19.45
C GLN A 70 -4.18 -23.41 19.48
N PHE A 71 -3.52 -24.25 18.67
CA PHE A 71 -2.07 -24.25 18.51
C PHE A 71 -1.54 -22.91 17.99
N TRP A 72 -2.12 -22.39 16.90
CA TRP A 72 -1.72 -21.10 16.33
C TRP A 72 -1.91 -19.94 17.31
N HIS A 73 -3.00 -19.96 18.08
CA HIS A 73 -3.24 -18.96 19.11
C HIS A 73 -2.20 -19.07 20.23
N GLY A 74 -1.91 -20.28 20.71
CA GLY A 74 -0.87 -20.52 21.72
C GLY A 74 0.54 -20.10 21.27
N GLU A 75 0.83 -20.18 19.97
CA GLU A 75 2.07 -19.66 19.38
C GLU A 75 2.06 -18.13 19.17
N GLY A 76 1.00 -17.41 19.57
CA GLY A 76 0.89 -15.97 19.39
C GLY A 76 0.76 -15.53 17.92
N ARG A 77 0.26 -16.40 17.03
CA ARG A 77 0.07 -16.05 15.61
C ARG A 77 -0.97 -14.95 15.48
N GLN A 78 -0.72 -14.02 14.55
CA GLN A 78 -1.64 -12.93 14.26
C GLN A 78 -2.99 -13.45 13.74
N ALA A 79 -4.10 -12.83 14.18
CA ALA A 79 -5.46 -13.21 13.79
C ALA A 79 -5.65 -13.22 12.26
N SER A 80 -5.01 -12.30 11.54
CA SER A 80 -5.03 -12.23 10.08
C SER A 80 -4.43 -13.46 9.41
N THR A 81 -3.31 -13.94 9.95
CA THR A 81 -2.65 -15.17 9.50
C THR A 81 -3.52 -16.40 9.77
N MET A 82 -4.08 -16.52 10.98
CA MET A 82 -4.99 -17.63 11.32
C MET A 82 -6.23 -17.67 10.42
N GLN A 83 -6.85 -16.51 10.15
CA GLN A 83 -7.99 -16.42 9.24
C GLN A 83 -7.60 -16.75 7.79
N GLU A 84 -6.39 -16.41 7.36
CA GLU A 84 -5.86 -16.80 6.04
C GLU A 84 -5.70 -18.32 5.93
N TYR A 85 -5.14 -18.97 6.96
CA TYR A 85 -5.01 -20.42 7.00
C TYR A 85 -6.37 -21.13 6.99
N LEU A 86 -7.31 -20.68 7.84
CA LEU A 86 -8.70 -21.15 7.85
C LEU A 86 -9.37 -20.99 6.48
N SER A 87 -9.11 -19.89 5.77
CA SER A 87 -9.68 -19.66 4.45
C SER A 87 -9.19 -20.69 3.43
N LYS A 88 -7.92 -21.08 3.48
CA LYS A 88 -7.37 -22.15 2.61
C LYS A 88 -7.88 -23.52 3.00
N LEU A 89 -7.95 -23.82 4.30
CA LEU A 89 -8.55 -25.06 4.81
C LEU A 89 -10.02 -25.19 4.39
N ARG A 90 -10.79 -24.10 4.37
CA ARG A 90 -12.19 -24.10 3.92
C ARG A 90 -12.33 -24.39 2.43
N VAL A 91 -11.40 -23.91 1.62
CA VAL A 91 -11.38 -24.22 0.18
C VAL A 91 -10.98 -25.68 -0.02
N PHE A 92 -9.94 -26.15 0.68
CA PHE A 92 -9.54 -27.56 0.69
C PHE A 92 -10.69 -28.47 1.14
N SER A 93 -11.43 -28.11 2.19
CA SER A 93 -12.57 -28.89 2.65
C SER A 93 -13.65 -29.00 1.58
N GLY A 94 -13.84 -27.96 0.76
CA GLY A 94 -14.71 -28.02 -0.41
C GLY A 94 -14.23 -29.04 -1.46
N TRP A 95 -12.92 -29.08 -1.77
CA TRP A 95 -12.36 -30.04 -2.73
C TRP A 95 -12.54 -31.51 -2.31
N VAL A 96 -12.62 -31.78 -1.01
CA VAL A 96 -12.83 -33.15 -0.48
C VAL A 96 -14.28 -33.43 -0.07
N GLY A 97 -15.24 -32.62 -0.54
CA GLY A 97 -16.68 -32.84 -0.31
C GLY A 97 -17.18 -32.46 1.09
N LYS A 98 -16.38 -31.76 1.90
CA LYS A 98 -16.68 -31.33 3.27
C LYS A 98 -16.97 -29.83 3.34
N ASN A 99 -17.90 -29.37 2.50
CA ASN A 99 -18.34 -27.97 2.51
C ASN A 99 -18.95 -27.60 3.87
N GLY A 100 -18.65 -26.39 4.36
CA GLY A 100 -19.17 -25.90 5.65
C GLY A 100 -18.55 -26.51 6.91
N MET A 101 -17.61 -27.46 6.80
CA MET A 101 -16.90 -28.05 7.93
C MET A 101 -16.01 -27.04 8.67
N VAL A 102 -15.31 -26.17 7.93
CA VAL A 102 -14.41 -25.15 8.51
C VAL A 102 -15.19 -23.89 8.91
N LYS A 103 -15.37 -23.69 10.22
CA LYS A 103 -16.09 -22.56 10.82
C LYS A 103 -15.22 -21.30 10.93
N SER A 104 -15.74 -20.25 11.55
CA SER A 104 -15.01 -19.00 11.81
C SER A 104 -14.07 -19.14 13.00
N LEU A 105 -13.01 -18.33 13.05
CA LEU A 105 -12.01 -18.38 14.12
C LEU A 105 -12.61 -18.28 15.54
N PRO A 106 -13.59 -17.40 15.83
CA PRO A 106 -14.22 -17.33 17.16
C PRO A 106 -14.99 -18.59 17.57
N LYS A 107 -15.39 -19.45 16.62
CA LYS A 107 -16.01 -20.75 16.95
C LYS A 107 -15.00 -21.71 17.58
N TYR A 108 -13.74 -21.60 17.21
CA TYR A 108 -12.66 -22.46 17.68
C TYR A 108 -11.90 -21.90 18.89
N LEU A 109 -12.01 -20.59 19.12
CA LEU A 109 -11.43 -19.85 20.24
C LEU A 109 -12.54 -19.08 21.00
N PRO A 110 -13.46 -19.78 21.68
CA PRO A 110 -14.60 -19.14 22.34
C PRO A 110 -14.21 -18.28 23.54
N ASP A 111 -13.08 -18.62 24.18
CA ASP A 111 -12.60 -17.96 25.41
C ASP A 111 -11.73 -16.72 25.14
N VAL A 112 -11.45 -16.42 23.86
CA VAL A 112 -10.67 -15.26 23.43
C VAL A 112 -11.61 -14.12 23.07
N ASP A 113 -11.30 -12.87 23.47
CA ASP A 113 -12.11 -11.73 23.09
C ASP A 113 -12.25 -11.68 21.56
N LYS A 114 -13.50 -11.65 21.09
CA LYS A 114 -13.85 -11.52 19.68
C LYS A 114 -13.19 -10.30 19.03
N ASN A 115 -12.90 -9.24 19.78
CA ASN A 115 -12.22 -8.07 19.27
C ASN A 115 -10.75 -8.32 18.92
N GLU A 116 -10.06 -9.19 19.65
CA GLU A 116 -8.70 -9.63 19.34
C GLU A 116 -8.67 -10.52 18.09
N LEU A 117 -9.74 -11.28 17.86
CA LEU A 117 -9.88 -12.15 16.68
C LEU A 117 -10.34 -11.40 15.43
N LYS A 118 -10.75 -10.13 15.53
CA LYS A 118 -11.19 -9.31 14.39
C LYS A 118 -10.01 -8.67 13.67
N VAL A 119 -9.93 -8.87 12.36
CA VAL A 119 -8.91 -8.24 11.51
C VAL A 119 -9.44 -6.91 10.99
N ARG A 120 -8.97 -5.80 11.57
CA ARG A 120 -9.23 -4.45 11.05
C ARG A 120 -8.26 -4.18 9.89
N LYS A 121 -8.82 -3.91 8.69
CA LYS A 121 -8.03 -3.63 7.49
C LYS A 121 -7.75 -2.15 7.25
N ALA A 122 -8.54 -1.27 7.87
CA ALA A 122 -8.33 0.17 7.79
C ALA A 122 -7.00 0.53 8.46
N ALA A 123 -6.24 1.43 7.82
CA ALA A 123 -5.03 1.98 8.41
C ALA A 123 -5.41 2.90 9.57
N THR A 124 -4.79 2.67 10.73
CA THR A 124 -4.92 3.54 11.91
C THR A 124 -3.73 4.49 12.05
N LYS A 125 -2.61 4.16 11.41
CA LYS A 125 -1.43 5.00 11.22
C LYS A 125 -1.06 4.98 9.75
N SER A 126 -0.44 6.05 9.26
CA SER A 126 0.03 6.09 7.88
C SER A 126 1.08 5.00 7.62
N LYS A 127 1.03 4.44 6.41
CA LYS A 127 2.04 3.51 5.87
C LYS A 127 2.94 4.20 4.84
N SER A 128 2.74 5.49 4.60
CA SER A 128 3.53 6.26 3.67
C SER A 128 4.93 6.49 4.22
N TRP A 129 5.87 6.82 3.34
CA TRP A 129 7.27 6.98 3.74
C TRP A 129 7.46 8.26 4.55
N SER A 130 6.92 9.38 4.05
CA SER A 130 7.00 10.68 4.72
C SER A 130 6.48 10.66 6.16
N GLU A 131 5.31 10.06 6.39
CA GLU A 131 4.69 9.97 7.72
C GLU A 131 5.40 8.99 8.68
N ASN A 132 6.36 8.22 8.18
CA ASN A 132 7.22 7.36 9.00
C ASN A 132 8.66 7.90 9.06
N GLY A 133 8.86 9.19 8.77
CA GLY A 133 10.15 9.88 8.90
C GLY A 133 11.17 9.51 7.83
N VAL A 134 10.75 8.88 6.74
CA VAL A 134 11.65 8.55 5.63
C VAL A 134 11.76 9.75 4.69
N ASP A 135 12.97 10.29 4.55
CA ASP A 135 13.30 11.27 3.51
C ASP A 135 13.26 10.59 2.13
N ILE A 136 12.19 10.86 1.39
CA ILE A 136 11.93 10.25 0.09
C ILE A 136 12.96 10.71 -0.95
N VAL A 137 13.36 11.98 -0.92
CA VAL A 137 14.33 12.55 -1.87
C VAL A 137 15.67 11.85 -1.69
N GLU A 138 16.12 11.70 -0.45
CA GLU A 138 17.36 11.00 -0.15
C GLU A 138 17.29 9.51 -0.52
N LYS A 139 16.16 8.83 -0.25
CA LYS A 139 15.99 7.43 -0.69
C LYS A 139 16.00 7.27 -2.20
N ILE A 140 15.51 8.27 -2.94
CA ILE A 140 15.62 8.30 -4.39
C ILE A 140 17.08 8.45 -4.82
N ARG A 141 17.87 9.35 -4.21
CA ARG A 141 19.31 9.50 -4.49
C ARG A 141 20.09 8.21 -4.20
N GLN A 142 19.81 7.56 -3.07
CA GLN A 142 20.39 6.26 -2.71
C GLN A 142 20.01 5.17 -3.72
N ALA A 143 18.77 5.16 -4.20
CA ALA A 143 18.32 4.22 -5.22
C ALA A 143 19.02 4.44 -6.56
N ASP A 144 19.21 5.70 -6.99
CA ASP A 144 19.94 6.05 -8.21
C ASP A 144 21.40 5.60 -8.16
N ALA A 145 22.08 5.88 -7.03
CA ALA A 145 23.46 5.49 -6.80
C ALA A 145 23.62 3.96 -6.76
N LEU A 146 22.63 3.24 -6.22
CA LEU A 146 22.64 1.78 -6.17
C LEU A 146 22.41 1.12 -7.53
N ASP A 147 21.39 1.58 -8.27
CA ASP A 147 20.99 1.05 -9.56
C ASP A 147 20.02 2.04 -10.23
N TRP A 148 20.45 2.69 -11.31
CA TRP A 148 19.63 3.71 -11.98
C TRP A 148 18.21 3.23 -12.35
N ARG A 149 18.02 1.97 -12.76
CA ARG A 149 16.68 1.43 -13.05
C ARG A 149 15.83 1.34 -11.79
N PHE A 150 16.42 0.94 -10.68
CA PHE A 150 15.72 0.93 -9.39
C PHE A 150 15.26 2.34 -9.01
N GLY A 151 16.11 3.35 -9.16
CA GLY A 151 15.75 4.76 -8.97
C GLY A 151 14.57 5.22 -9.84
N LEU A 152 14.53 4.83 -11.12
CA LEU A 152 13.37 5.06 -11.99
C LEU A 152 12.10 4.36 -11.48
N MET A 153 12.22 3.12 -10.98
CA MET A 153 11.07 2.40 -10.43
C MET A 153 10.51 3.09 -9.18
N ILE A 154 11.35 3.62 -8.28
CA ILE A 154 10.90 4.34 -7.09
C ILE A 154 10.06 5.55 -7.48
N ARG A 155 10.57 6.38 -8.40
CA ARG A 155 9.86 7.56 -8.92
C ARG A 155 8.51 7.19 -9.53
N MET A 156 8.47 6.19 -10.40
CA MET A 156 7.22 5.72 -11.02
C MET A 156 6.22 5.15 -10.00
N MET A 157 6.69 4.48 -8.94
CA MET A 157 5.82 3.99 -7.88
C MET A 157 5.26 5.12 -7.03
N LEU A 158 6.05 6.17 -6.79
CA LEU A 158 5.66 7.34 -6.03
C LEU A 158 4.62 8.18 -6.82
N ALA A 159 4.91 8.48 -8.08
CA ALA A 159 4.08 9.33 -8.94
C ALA A 159 2.77 8.66 -9.40
N PHE A 160 2.75 7.33 -9.58
CA PHE A 160 1.58 6.62 -10.15
C PHE A 160 1.04 5.50 -9.26
N GLY A 161 1.53 5.40 -8.02
CA GLY A 161 1.08 4.39 -7.06
C GLY A 161 1.28 2.94 -7.53
N LEU A 162 2.22 2.69 -8.45
CA LEU A 162 2.38 1.38 -9.07
C LEU A 162 2.72 0.30 -8.04
N ARG A 163 2.16 -0.89 -8.19
CA ARG A 163 2.61 -2.06 -7.41
C ARG A 163 3.98 -2.50 -7.90
N ARG A 164 4.78 -3.11 -7.02
CA ARG A 164 6.08 -3.73 -7.38
C ARG A 164 6.03 -4.56 -8.67
N LYS A 165 5.01 -5.39 -8.87
CA LYS A 165 4.85 -6.19 -10.11
C LYS A 165 4.57 -5.29 -11.33
N GLU A 166 3.72 -4.28 -11.15
CA GLU A 166 3.32 -3.35 -12.22
C GLU A 166 4.54 -2.55 -12.69
N VAL A 167 5.29 -1.94 -11.77
CA VAL A 167 6.46 -1.13 -12.14
C VAL A 167 7.54 -1.95 -12.86
N THR A 168 7.80 -3.19 -12.42
CA THR A 168 8.81 -4.04 -13.10
C THR A 168 8.44 -4.43 -14.54
N HIS A 169 7.15 -4.43 -14.90
CA HIS A 169 6.67 -4.71 -16.25
C HIS A 169 6.31 -3.46 -17.05
N ASN A 170 6.25 -2.30 -16.40
CA ASN A 170 5.85 -1.06 -17.02
C ASN A 170 6.84 -0.73 -18.15
N ARG A 171 6.28 -0.40 -19.32
CA ARG A 171 7.00 0.11 -20.49
C ARG A 171 6.59 1.57 -20.65
N PRO A 172 7.36 2.53 -20.14
CA PRO A 172 6.90 3.92 -19.99
C PRO A 172 6.35 4.52 -21.28
N TRP A 173 7.09 4.40 -22.38
CA TRP A 173 6.68 4.89 -23.70
C TRP A 173 5.39 4.28 -24.26
N LYS A 174 5.09 3.02 -23.94
CA LYS A 174 3.83 2.37 -24.34
C LYS A 174 2.67 2.70 -23.39
N ALA A 175 2.99 2.96 -22.12
CA ALA A 175 2.01 3.23 -21.08
C ALA A 175 1.53 4.67 -21.10
N ASP A 176 2.38 5.62 -21.49
CA ASP A 176 2.03 7.04 -21.64
C ASP A 176 1.03 7.24 -22.79
N ARG A 177 -0.11 7.85 -22.49
CA ARG A 177 -1.15 8.22 -23.46
C ARG A 177 -1.43 9.73 -23.49
N GLY A 178 -0.52 10.54 -22.92
CA GLY A 178 -0.64 12.00 -22.89
C GLY A 178 -1.27 12.50 -21.60
N ASP A 179 -2.55 12.19 -21.36
CA ASP A 179 -3.29 12.60 -20.16
C ASP A 179 -3.26 11.54 -19.03
N LYS A 180 -2.74 10.34 -19.33
CA LYS A 180 -2.77 9.20 -18.42
C LYS A 180 -1.66 8.18 -18.67
N LEU A 181 -1.36 7.42 -17.61
CA LEU A 181 -0.52 6.22 -17.63
C LEU A 181 -1.41 4.96 -17.61
N VAL A 182 -1.34 4.14 -18.66
CA VAL A 182 -2.14 2.92 -18.80
C VAL A 182 -1.43 1.71 -18.21
N ILE A 183 -2.14 0.96 -17.37
CA ILE A 183 -1.72 -0.36 -16.91
C ILE A 183 -2.46 -1.42 -17.73
N TYR A 184 -1.73 -2.17 -18.54
CA TYR A 184 -2.33 -3.14 -19.46
C TYR A 184 -2.70 -4.47 -18.78
N LEU A 185 -3.58 -5.23 -19.44
CA LEU A 185 -3.97 -6.58 -19.05
C LEU A 185 -2.72 -7.45 -18.77
N GLY A 186 -2.76 -8.22 -17.68
CA GLY A 186 -1.64 -9.10 -17.29
C GLY A 186 -0.50 -8.43 -16.50
N GLN A 187 -0.41 -7.09 -16.52
CA GLN A 187 0.60 -6.35 -15.74
C GLN A 187 0.17 -6.13 -14.28
N ALA A 188 -1.14 -6.01 -14.02
CA ALA A 188 -1.70 -5.77 -12.70
C ALA A 188 -1.95 -7.04 -11.87
N LYS A 189 -2.11 -6.88 -10.54
CA LYS A 189 -2.61 -7.93 -9.66
C LYS A 189 -4.05 -8.29 -10.08
N GLY A 190 -4.32 -9.56 -10.38
CA GLY A 190 -5.63 -10.00 -10.88
C GLY A 190 -5.88 -9.67 -12.35
N GLY A 191 -4.87 -9.12 -13.05
CA GLY A 191 -4.91 -8.84 -14.49
C GLY A 191 -5.76 -7.65 -14.88
N ARG A 192 -6.30 -6.86 -13.95
CA ARG A 192 -7.22 -5.75 -14.26
C ARG A 192 -6.49 -4.56 -14.89
N PRO A 193 -6.86 -4.13 -16.10
CA PRO A 193 -6.33 -2.91 -16.67
C PRO A 193 -6.93 -1.68 -15.95
N ARG A 194 -6.20 -0.58 -15.94
CA ARG A 194 -6.69 0.72 -15.46
C ARG A 194 -5.90 1.86 -16.08
N ASP A 195 -6.54 3.01 -16.09
CA ASP A 195 -5.91 4.28 -16.39
C ASP A 195 -5.58 5.00 -15.09
N ILE A 196 -4.42 5.65 -15.05
CA ILE A 196 -3.98 6.50 -13.95
C ILE A 196 -3.78 7.87 -14.57
N TYR A 197 -4.70 8.79 -14.31
CA TYR A 197 -4.64 10.14 -14.87
C TYR A 197 -3.43 10.91 -14.30
N ILE A 198 -2.92 11.83 -15.12
CA ILE A 198 -1.87 12.77 -14.76
C ILE A 198 -2.57 14.01 -14.22
N ASP A 199 -2.75 14.04 -12.91
CA ASP A 199 -3.53 15.04 -12.16
C ASP A 199 -2.64 16.19 -11.65
N ASN A 200 -1.32 16.06 -11.76
CA ASN A 200 -0.34 17.08 -11.36
C ASN A 200 0.90 17.09 -12.26
N ALA A 201 1.67 18.17 -12.19
CA ALA A 201 2.85 18.38 -13.03
C ALA A 201 3.98 17.39 -12.70
N GLU A 202 4.11 16.98 -11.45
CA GLU A 202 5.16 16.09 -10.95
C GLU A 202 5.06 14.72 -11.61
N GLN A 203 3.84 14.22 -11.83
CA GLN A 203 3.61 12.99 -12.58
C GLN A 203 4.17 13.06 -14.00
N ARG A 204 3.96 14.18 -14.71
CA ARG A 204 4.48 14.40 -16.06
C ARG A 204 6.01 14.51 -16.03
N VAL A 205 6.58 15.31 -15.14
CA VAL A 205 8.03 15.46 -14.96
C VAL A 205 8.70 14.09 -14.72
N VAL A 206 8.15 13.28 -13.82
CA VAL A 206 8.67 11.94 -13.53
C VAL A 206 8.59 11.03 -14.77
N LEU A 207 7.46 11.03 -15.48
CA LEU A 207 7.26 10.15 -16.63
C LEU A 207 8.21 10.50 -17.79
N ASP A 208 8.41 11.79 -18.05
CA ASP A 208 9.30 12.26 -19.11
C ASP A 208 10.77 11.97 -18.75
N PHE A 209 11.20 12.28 -17.52
CA PHE A 209 12.53 11.90 -17.02
C PHE A 209 12.79 10.39 -17.15
N VAL A 210 11.81 9.55 -16.81
CA VAL A 210 11.93 8.09 -16.94
C VAL A 210 12.07 7.69 -18.41
N LYS A 211 11.30 8.29 -19.31
CA LYS A 211 11.34 8.02 -20.76
C LYS A 211 12.68 8.40 -21.39
N GLU A 212 13.30 9.49 -20.95
CA GLU A 212 14.64 9.90 -21.40
C GLU A 212 15.72 8.87 -21.05
N LYS A 213 15.57 8.16 -19.93
CA LYS A 213 16.57 7.19 -19.44
C LYS A 213 16.34 5.76 -19.93
N ILE A 214 15.26 5.49 -20.66
CA ILE A 214 14.92 4.14 -21.12
C ILE A 214 14.50 4.08 -22.59
N ASN A 215 14.99 3.06 -23.29
CA ASN A 215 14.61 2.81 -24.68
C ASN A 215 13.08 2.60 -24.83
N ALA A 216 12.52 3.06 -25.95
CA ALA A 216 11.07 3.06 -26.22
C ALA A 216 10.35 1.72 -26.01
N ASN A 217 11.02 0.62 -26.36
CA ASN A 217 10.42 -0.72 -26.30
C ASN A 217 10.72 -1.48 -25.00
N GLU A 218 11.47 -0.88 -24.07
CA GLU A 218 11.93 -1.55 -22.86
C GLU A 218 10.97 -1.38 -21.68
N HIS A 219 10.97 -2.40 -20.81
CA HIS A 219 10.35 -2.31 -19.49
C HIS A 219 11.36 -1.87 -18.43
N LEU A 220 10.89 -1.31 -17.33
CA LEU A 220 11.77 -0.87 -16.24
C LEU A 220 12.53 -2.02 -15.58
N GLY A 221 11.95 -3.23 -15.52
CA GLY A 221 12.62 -4.42 -14.96
C GLY A 221 13.99 -4.70 -15.58
N TRP A 222 14.89 -5.31 -14.80
CA TRP A 222 16.22 -5.68 -15.30
C TRP A 222 16.13 -6.66 -16.47
N LYS A 223 16.98 -6.50 -17.48
CA LYS A 223 16.98 -7.33 -18.70
C LYS A 223 17.74 -8.63 -18.53
N THR A 224 18.79 -8.61 -17.70
CA THR A 224 19.67 -9.74 -17.46
C THR A 224 19.79 -10.08 -15.97
N ASP A 225 19.97 -11.37 -15.68
CA ASP A 225 20.31 -11.86 -14.37
C ASP A 225 21.81 -11.73 -14.08
N LYS A 226 22.23 -12.12 -12.88
CA LYS A 226 23.63 -12.09 -12.46
C LYS A 226 24.58 -12.99 -13.29
N ARG A 227 24.04 -13.85 -14.16
CA ARG A 227 24.79 -14.75 -15.05
C ARG A 227 24.74 -14.27 -16.51
N GLY A 228 24.23 -13.06 -16.77
CA GLY A 228 24.07 -12.52 -18.12
C GLY A 228 22.90 -13.11 -18.90
N LYS A 229 22.09 -14.00 -18.32
CA LYS A 229 20.93 -14.58 -19.01
C LYS A 229 19.73 -13.66 -18.92
N LYS A 230 18.73 -13.82 -19.79
CA LYS A 230 17.48 -13.05 -19.72
C LYS A 230 16.86 -13.16 -18.32
N ALA A 231 16.64 -12.02 -17.68
CA ALA A 231 16.09 -11.96 -16.34
C ALA A 231 14.65 -12.47 -16.32
N SER A 232 14.36 -13.39 -15.39
CA SER A 232 13.00 -13.82 -15.13
C SER A 232 12.24 -12.81 -14.28
N PHE A 233 10.91 -12.88 -14.30
CA PHE A 233 10.09 -12.05 -13.41
C PHE A 233 10.40 -12.31 -11.92
N LYS A 234 10.59 -13.57 -11.53
CA LYS A 234 11.00 -13.95 -10.17
C LYS A 234 12.32 -13.29 -9.79
N TYR A 235 13.28 -13.24 -10.71
CA TYR A 235 14.54 -12.54 -10.50
C TYR A 235 14.35 -11.04 -10.30
N CYS A 236 13.58 -10.35 -11.17
CA CYS A 236 13.34 -8.92 -11.04
C CYS A 236 12.67 -8.58 -9.71
N ILE A 237 11.68 -9.36 -9.27
CA ILE A 237 11.04 -9.16 -7.96
C ILE A 237 12.03 -9.39 -6.80
N GLY A 238 12.87 -10.43 -6.90
CA GLY A 238 13.91 -10.70 -5.91
C GLY A 238 14.95 -9.58 -5.83
N ARG A 239 15.43 -9.08 -6.98
CA ARG A 239 16.38 -7.98 -7.07
C ARG A 239 15.79 -6.69 -6.51
N TYR A 240 14.54 -6.35 -6.85
CA TYR A 240 13.84 -5.20 -6.26
C TYR A 240 13.80 -5.27 -4.73
N ASN A 241 13.45 -6.43 -4.15
CA ASN A 241 13.37 -6.56 -2.70
C ASN A 241 14.75 -6.37 -2.04
N LYS A 242 15.79 -6.93 -2.64
CA LYS A 242 17.17 -6.75 -2.18
C LYS A 242 17.63 -5.29 -2.32
N SER A 243 17.25 -4.60 -3.40
CA SER A 243 17.57 -3.19 -3.57
C SER A 243 16.88 -2.32 -2.51
N MET A 244 15.60 -2.59 -2.21
CA MET A 244 14.89 -1.94 -1.10
C MET A 244 15.59 -2.15 0.24
N GLU A 245 15.99 -3.38 0.54
CA GLU A 245 16.72 -3.71 1.77
C GLU A 245 18.06 -2.97 1.87
N LYS A 246 18.79 -2.85 0.76
CA LYS A 246 20.08 -2.14 0.70
C LYS A 246 19.96 -0.64 0.97
N ILE A 247 18.87 0.00 0.56
CA ILE A 247 18.59 1.40 0.91
C ILE A 247 17.87 1.55 2.26
N GLY A 248 17.88 0.51 3.10
CA GLY A 248 17.29 0.52 4.44
C GLY A 248 15.83 0.08 4.51
N ILE A 249 15.06 0.23 3.43
CA ILE A 249 13.59 0.11 3.41
C ILE A 249 13.14 -1.34 3.68
N THR A 250 12.95 -1.62 4.96
CA THR A 250 12.44 -2.88 5.50
C THR A 250 11.55 -2.61 6.70
N LYS A 251 10.57 -3.48 6.94
CA LYS A 251 9.65 -3.33 8.09
C LYS A 251 10.40 -3.31 9.43
N LEU A 252 11.54 -4.00 9.51
CA LEU A 252 12.35 -4.10 10.73
C LEU A 252 13.21 -2.86 10.98
N LYS A 253 13.76 -2.23 9.93
CA LYS A 253 14.66 -1.06 10.08
C LYS A 253 13.91 0.27 10.09
N ASP A 254 13.04 0.49 9.12
CA ASP A 254 12.41 1.80 8.89
C ASP A 254 10.90 1.80 9.18
N GLY A 255 10.34 0.70 9.72
CA GLY A 255 8.90 0.54 9.96
C GLY A 255 8.04 0.45 8.68
N VAL A 256 8.60 0.79 7.53
CA VAL A 256 7.93 0.81 6.22
C VAL A 256 8.44 -0.27 5.27
N THR A 257 7.75 -0.42 4.14
CA THR A 257 8.18 -1.30 3.05
C THR A 257 8.08 -0.55 1.73
N GLY A 258 8.59 -1.14 0.65
CA GLY A 258 8.35 -0.61 -0.71
C GLY A 258 6.87 -0.46 -1.08
N HIS A 259 5.95 -1.18 -0.42
CA HIS A 259 4.51 -0.96 -0.62
C HIS A 259 4.00 0.36 0.00
N GLY A 260 4.76 0.96 0.91
CA GLY A 260 4.47 2.24 1.53
C GLY A 260 4.38 3.39 0.52
N LEU A 261 5.16 3.36 -0.57
CA LEU A 261 5.04 4.32 -1.67
C LEU A 261 3.66 4.35 -2.31
N ARG A 262 2.94 3.22 -2.28
CA ARG A 262 1.56 3.18 -2.78
C ARG A 262 0.56 3.80 -1.79
N ALA A 263 0.84 3.72 -0.49
CA ALA A 263 0.07 4.47 0.51
C ALA A 263 0.39 5.97 0.40
N GLN A 264 1.67 6.32 0.19
CA GLN A 264 2.11 7.69 -0.11
C GLN A 264 1.35 8.27 -1.31
N TYR A 265 1.33 7.57 -2.45
CA TYR A 265 0.55 8.00 -3.61
C TYR A 265 -0.94 8.17 -3.29
N ALA A 266 -1.54 7.24 -2.52
CA ALA A 266 -2.96 7.34 -2.18
C ALA A 266 -3.27 8.56 -1.30
N GLU A 267 -2.38 8.90 -0.37
CA GLU A 267 -2.47 10.11 0.45
C GLU A 267 -2.24 11.37 -0.38
N ASN A 268 -1.22 11.38 -1.24
CA ASN A 268 -0.94 12.52 -2.12
C ASN A 268 -2.08 12.77 -3.11
N ALA A 269 -2.62 11.72 -3.74
CA ALA A 269 -3.77 11.83 -4.63
C ALA A 269 -5.02 12.36 -3.91
N ALA A 270 -5.20 12.03 -2.64
CA ALA A 270 -6.28 12.59 -1.82
C ALA A 270 -6.08 14.08 -1.56
N LEU A 271 -4.88 14.51 -1.18
CA LEU A 271 -4.55 15.94 -1.03
C LEU A 271 -4.68 16.70 -2.36
N VAL A 272 -4.28 16.05 -3.46
CA VAL A 272 -4.46 16.57 -4.83
C VAL A 272 -5.95 16.81 -5.14
N ALA A 273 -6.83 16.01 -4.56
CA ALA A 273 -8.28 16.14 -4.67
C ALA A 273 -8.93 16.89 -3.48
N HIS A 274 -8.16 17.72 -2.74
CA HIS A 274 -8.63 18.53 -1.61
C HIS A 274 -9.28 17.72 -0.49
N MET A 275 -8.87 16.46 -0.32
CA MET A 275 -9.35 15.57 0.73
C MET A 275 -8.19 15.16 1.63
N ILE A 276 -8.23 15.58 2.90
CA ILE A 276 -7.26 15.17 3.91
C ILE A 276 -7.60 13.73 4.33
N PRO A 277 -6.69 12.76 4.17
CA PRO A 277 -6.94 11.42 4.63
C PRO A 277 -6.95 11.28 6.16
N PRO A 278 -7.66 10.30 6.74
CA PRO A 278 -7.66 10.04 8.18
C PRO A 278 -6.29 9.76 8.76
N THR A 279 -5.39 9.15 8.00
CA THR A 279 -4.00 8.95 8.42
C THR A 279 -3.21 10.25 8.56
N LEU A 280 -3.66 11.34 7.93
CA LEU A 280 -3.09 12.69 8.04
C LEU A 280 -3.91 13.64 8.93
N GLY A 281 -4.97 13.15 9.58
CA GLY A 281 -5.80 13.95 10.50
C GLY A 281 -7.16 14.39 9.96
N GLY A 282 -7.49 14.06 8.69
CA GLY A 282 -8.78 14.41 8.12
C GLY A 282 -9.94 13.57 8.67
N THR A 283 -11.11 14.19 8.81
CA THR A 283 -12.29 13.56 9.39
C THR A 283 -13.30 13.18 8.29
N GLY A 284 -14.35 12.43 8.66
CA GLY A 284 -15.47 12.20 7.75
C GLY A 284 -16.40 13.40 7.55
N GLY A 285 -16.21 14.48 8.33
CA GLY A 285 -17.00 15.70 8.32
C GLY A 285 -16.39 16.87 7.55
N GLN A 286 -15.15 16.71 7.06
CA GLN A 286 -14.41 17.77 6.36
C GLN A 286 -15.07 18.29 5.07
N MET A 287 -15.98 17.51 4.49
CA MET A 287 -16.76 17.86 3.30
C MET A 287 -18.07 17.05 3.27
N PRO A 288 -19.07 17.46 2.47
CA PRO A 288 -20.31 16.71 2.29
C PRO A 288 -20.06 15.24 1.95
N ARG A 289 -20.88 14.34 2.52
CA ARG A 289 -20.61 12.90 2.44
C ARG A 289 -20.62 12.35 1.01
N ASP A 290 -21.47 12.89 0.16
CA ASP A 290 -21.57 12.46 -1.24
C ASP A 290 -20.33 12.87 -2.03
N GLU A 291 -19.87 14.11 -1.86
CA GLU A 291 -18.60 14.59 -2.43
C GLU A 291 -17.41 13.76 -1.93
N LEU A 292 -17.32 13.50 -0.62
CA LEU A 292 -16.30 12.64 -0.04
C LEU A 292 -16.31 11.24 -0.67
N ASN A 293 -17.49 10.67 -0.93
CA ASN A 293 -17.59 9.34 -1.53
C ASN A 293 -17.20 9.35 -3.02
N VAL A 294 -17.50 10.42 -3.76
CA VAL A 294 -17.06 10.61 -5.15
C VAL A 294 -15.54 10.67 -5.21
N THR A 295 -14.91 11.54 -4.41
CA THR A 295 -13.44 11.67 -4.34
C THR A 295 -12.78 10.34 -3.95
N ARG A 296 -13.34 9.63 -2.98
CA ARG A 296 -12.86 8.28 -2.59
C ARG A 296 -13.01 7.25 -3.70
N SER A 297 -14.04 7.38 -4.54
CA SER A 297 -14.24 6.49 -5.69
C SER A 297 -13.19 6.74 -6.77
N GLN A 298 -12.94 8.00 -7.12
CA GLN A 298 -11.91 8.39 -8.08
C GLN A 298 -10.53 7.88 -7.64
N ILE A 299 -10.14 8.11 -6.38
CA ILE A 299 -8.85 7.61 -5.85
C ILE A 299 -8.80 6.08 -5.82
N SER A 300 -9.93 5.41 -5.54
CA SER A 300 -10.03 3.94 -5.62
C SER A 300 -9.72 3.45 -7.04
N GLU A 301 -10.23 4.13 -8.06
CA GLU A 301 -10.03 3.78 -9.47
C GLU A 301 -8.59 4.00 -9.93
N LEU A 302 -7.94 5.11 -9.54
CA LEU A 302 -6.50 5.35 -9.79
C LEU A 302 -5.63 4.21 -9.22
N LEU A 303 -6.04 3.66 -8.07
CA LEU A 303 -5.41 2.51 -7.43
C LEU A 303 -5.84 1.15 -8.07
N GLY A 304 -6.81 1.12 -8.97
CA GLY A 304 -7.28 -0.10 -9.64
C GLY A 304 -8.20 -0.95 -8.79
N HIS A 305 -8.99 -0.31 -7.94
CA HIS A 305 -9.95 -0.92 -7.04
C HIS A 305 -11.37 -0.51 -7.43
N SER A 306 -12.34 -1.42 -7.36
CA SER A 306 -13.76 -1.14 -7.66
C SER A 306 -14.58 -0.68 -6.45
N GLY A 307 -13.94 -0.32 -5.33
CA GLY A 307 -14.70 -0.03 -4.12
C GLY A 307 -13.97 0.86 -3.14
N ILE A 308 -14.65 1.92 -2.71
CA ILE A 308 -14.20 2.94 -1.75
C ILE A 308 -13.76 2.40 -0.39
N ARG A 309 -14.11 1.16 -0.05
CA ARG A 309 -13.67 0.52 1.21
C ARG A 309 -12.23 0.05 1.14
N ILE A 310 -11.69 -0.20 -0.07
CA ILE A 310 -10.33 -0.74 -0.23
C ILE A 310 -9.29 0.34 0.06
N THR A 311 -9.59 1.59 -0.27
CA THR A 311 -8.70 2.73 -0.02
C THR A 311 -8.43 2.93 1.47
N SER A 312 -9.35 2.51 2.34
CA SER A 312 -9.16 2.59 3.80
C SER A 312 -7.92 1.86 4.32
N SER A 313 -7.45 0.83 3.60
CA SER A 313 -6.22 0.12 3.95
C SER A 313 -4.94 0.91 3.69
N TYR A 314 -5.02 1.96 2.88
CA TYR A 314 -3.92 2.88 2.58
C TYR A 314 -3.95 4.10 3.47
N TYR A 315 -5.13 4.74 3.62
CA TYR A 315 -5.21 6.07 4.21
C TYR A 315 -6.27 6.23 5.34
N GLY A 316 -6.82 5.12 5.82
CA GLY A 316 -7.76 5.10 6.96
C GLY A 316 -9.24 5.23 6.61
N SER A 317 -10.10 5.24 7.63
CA SER A 317 -11.57 5.19 7.47
C SER A 317 -12.23 6.47 7.95
N PHE A 318 -13.02 7.11 7.08
CA PHE A 318 -13.81 8.32 7.36
C PHE A 318 -15.10 8.09 8.17
N GLY A 319 -15.15 7.03 8.98
CA GLY A 319 -16.39 6.64 9.69
C GLY A 319 -17.61 6.38 8.78
N ARG A 320 -18.76 6.05 9.38
CA ARG A 320 -20.06 5.92 8.68
C ARG A 320 -21.03 7.03 9.02
N TYR A 321 -21.06 7.44 10.29
CA TYR A 321 -21.96 8.45 10.83
C TYR A 321 -21.11 9.52 11.51
N VAL A 322 -20.56 10.41 10.70
CA VAL A 322 -19.74 11.54 11.16
C VAL A 322 -20.50 12.80 10.76
N GLY A 323 -20.75 13.70 11.71
CA GLY A 323 -21.34 15.01 11.43
C GLY A 323 -20.36 15.87 10.63
N GLN A 324 -20.85 16.98 10.06
CA GLN A 324 -19.99 17.94 9.39
C GLN A 324 -19.04 18.59 10.41
N ASP A 325 -17.80 18.83 9.99
CA ASP A 325 -16.84 19.55 10.81
C ASP A 325 -17.29 21.01 11.00
N GLU A 326 -16.75 21.66 12.02
CA GLU A 326 -16.88 23.11 12.19
C GLU A 326 -16.31 23.83 10.96
N ALA A 327 -16.95 24.94 10.53
CA ALA A 327 -16.57 25.67 9.33
C ALA A 327 -15.07 26.07 9.33
N ASP A 328 -14.56 26.52 10.48
CA ASP A 328 -13.19 27.01 10.61
C ASP A 328 -12.19 25.92 11.01
N ARG A 329 -12.52 24.62 10.82
CA ARG A 329 -11.67 23.50 11.24
C ARG A 329 -10.28 23.54 10.61
N CYS A 330 -10.18 23.90 9.33
CA CYS A 330 -8.90 24.05 8.64
C CYS A 330 -8.05 25.16 9.28
N LYS A 331 -8.63 26.36 9.42
CA LYS A 331 -8.01 27.52 10.09
C LYS A 331 -7.49 27.15 11.48
N LYS A 332 -8.35 26.60 12.34
CA LYS A 332 -7.99 26.23 13.73
C LYS A 332 -6.80 25.27 13.78
N ASN A 333 -6.76 24.27 12.90
CA ASN A 333 -5.68 23.29 12.88
C ASN A 333 -4.37 23.90 12.38
N ILE A 334 -4.44 24.79 11.39
CA ILE A 334 -3.26 25.51 10.90
C ILE A 334 -2.74 26.45 11.99
N ASP A 335 -3.58 27.30 12.59
CA ASP A 335 -3.20 28.25 13.64
C ASP A 335 -2.52 27.54 14.82
N GLN A 336 -3.14 26.46 15.32
CA GLN A 336 -2.56 25.66 16.41
C GLN A 336 -1.20 25.09 16.03
N SER A 337 -1.04 24.65 14.78
CA SER A 337 0.23 24.10 14.30
C SER A 337 1.28 25.18 14.08
N LEU A 338 0.91 26.36 13.60
CA LEU A 338 1.81 27.49 13.38
C LEU A 338 2.39 28.02 14.69
N LEU A 339 1.64 27.98 15.78
CA LEU A 339 2.16 28.29 17.13
C LEU A 339 3.29 27.33 17.53
N ALA A 340 3.13 26.03 17.27
CA ALA A 340 4.17 25.04 17.54
C ALA A 340 5.39 25.20 16.60
N VAL A 341 5.14 25.47 15.31
CA VAL A 341 6.19 25.70 14.31
C VAL A 341 6.96 27.00 14.57
N GLY A 342 6.31 28.03 15.10
CA GLY A 342 6.93 29.32 15.43
C GLY A 342 8.00 29.23 16.53
N ALA A 343 7.99 28.16 17.34
CA ALA A 343 9.04 27.89 18.32
C ALA A 343 10.32 27.30 17.69
N ILE A 344 10.29 26.95 16.39
CA ILE A 344 11.40 26.34 15.66
C ILE A 344 12.17 27.44 14.92
N ASN A 345 13.50 27.29 14.83
CA ASN A 345 14.30 28.16 13.98
C ASN A 345 14.02 27.85 12.49
N LEU A 346 13.14 28.64 11.87
CA LEU A 346 12.72 28.43 10.49
C LEU A 346 13.81 28.86 9.49
N PRO A 347 14.06 28.06 8.43
CA PRO A 347 15.01 28.42 7.40
C PRO A 347 14.62 29.74 6.71
N ALA A 348 15.62 30.40 6.13
CA ALA A 348 15.36 31.53 5.24
C ALA A 348 14.60 31.04 3.99
N VAL A 349 13.72 31.90 3.47
CA VAL A 349 13.03 31.63 2.21
C VAL A 349 14.04 31.71 1.07
N ASP A 350 14.13 30.64 0.29
CA ASP A 350 14.88 30.63 -0.97
C ASP A 350 14.28 31.69 -1.91
N ALA A 351 15.11 32.59 -2.46
CA ALA A 351 14.67 33.67 -3.32
C ALA A 351 13.88 33.16 -4.55
N THR A 352 14.21 31.97 -5.06
CA THR A 352 13.51 31.34 -6.20
C THR A 352 12.09 30.87 -5.85
N ARG A 353 11.78 30.74 -4.55
CA ARG A 353 10.49 30.23 -4.03
C ARG A 353 9.65 31.33 -3.36
N LEU A 354 10.13 32.57 -3.34
CA LEU A 354 9.47 33.66 -2.61
C LEU A 354 8.07 33.95 -3.14
N GLN A 355 7.89 33.96 -4.47
CA GLN A 355 6.57 34.22 -5.07
C GLN A 355 5.57 33.12 -4.72
N ASP A 356 5.98 31.86 -4.80
CA ASP A 356 5.18 30.71 -4.36
C ASP A 356 4.79 30.81 -2.88
N CYS A 357 5.73 31.22 -2.02
CA CYS A 357 5.45 31.43 -0.61
C CYS A 357 4.44 32.56 -0.38
N LEU A 358 4.55 33.67 -1.13
CA LEU A 358 3.61 34.79 -1.05
C LEU A 358 2.21 34.39 -1.55
N GLN A 359 2.12 33.57 -2.60
CA GLN A 359 0.84 32.99 -3.05
C GLN A 359 0.20 32.17 -1.92
N LEU A 360 0.95 31.26 -1.31
CA LEU A 360 0.45 30.43 -0.20
C LEU A 360 0.00 31.28 0.99
N VAL A 361 0.75 32.33 1.34
CA VAL A 361 0.35 33.28 2.38
C VAL A 361 -0.96 33.98 2.02
N GLY A 362 -1.13 34.41 0.77
CA GLY A 362 -2.37 35.01 0.29
C GLY A 362 -3.56 34.05 0.35
N GLU A 363 -3.38 32.78 -0.02
CA GLU A 363 -4.42 31.75 0.11
C GLU A 363 -4.80 31.51 1.57
N MET A 364 -3.84 31.48 2.49
CA MET A 364 -4.11 31.31 3.93
C MET A 364 -4.82 32.53 4.54
N ALA A 365 -4.46 33.74 4.11
CA ALA A 365 -5.16 34.96 4.52
C ALA A 365 -6.63 34.93 4.10
N GLY A 366 -6.98 34.28 2.98
CA GLY A 366 -8.36 34.09 2.54
C GLY A 366 -9.23 33.20 3.44
N ILE A 367 -8.62 32.48 4.39
CA ILE A 367 -9.30 31.71 5.44
C ILE A 367 -8.94 32.22 6.85
N ASP A 368 -8.55 33.50 6.94
CA ASP A 368 -8.19 34.20 8.18
C ASP A 368 -7.02 33.57 8.96
N VAL A 369 -6.10 32.91 8.26
CA VAL A 369 -4.86 32.36 8.84
C VAL A 369 -3.71 33.35 8.59
N GLU A 370 -3.09 33.82 9.68
CA GLU A 370 -1.88 34.64 9.61
C GLU A 370 -0.63 33.75 9.48
N MET A 371 -0.07 33.67 8.28
CA MET A 371 1.11 32.87 7.98
C MET A 371 2.24 33.74 7.42
N THR A 372 3.46 33.54 7.91
CA THR A 372 4.65 34.21 7.36
C THR A 372 5.21 33.45 6.15
N PRO A 373 5.95 34.11 5.24
CA PRO A 373 6.62 33.43 4.12
C PRO A 373 7.59 32.32 4.55
N ARG A 374 8.22 32.44 5.73
CA ARG A 374 9.11 31.38 6.27
C ARG A 374 8.32 30.15 6.71
N GLN A 375 7.18 30.35 7.37
CA GLN A 375 6.29 29.25 7.73
C GLN A 375 5.73 28.57 6.47
N ALA A 376 5.32 29.37 5.48
CA ALA A 376 4.89 28.87 4.17
C ALA A 376 5.96 28.01 3.50
N HIS A 377 7.20 28.53 3.42
CA HIS A 377 8.35 27.83 2.84
C HIS A 377 8.63 26.50 3.54
N PHE A 378 8.61 26.49 4.87
CA PHE A 378 8.88 25.31 5.67
C PHE A 378 7.80 24.23 5.50
N LEU A 379 6.52 24.59 5.66
CA LEU A 379 5.40 23.66 5.52
C LEU A 379 5.26 23.14 4.09
N TRP A 380 5.47 24.00 3.10
CA TRP A 380 5.38 23.60 1.70
C TRP A 380 6.58 22.76 1.26
N SER A 381 7.76 22.97 1.85
CA SER A 381 8.91 22.07 1.64
C SER A 381 8.61 20.66 2.15
N ASP A 382 7.99 20.53 3.33
CA ASP A 382 7.55 19.21 3.83
C ASP A 382 6.50 18.57 2.92
N HIS A 383 5.51 19.36 2.46
CA HIS A 383 4.52 18.89 1.49
C HIS A 383 5.19 18.41 0.19
N SER A 384 6.15 19.17 -0.34
CA SER A 384 6.88 18.86 -1.58
C SER A 384 7.64 17.54 -1.49
N GLN A 385 8.29 17.27 -0.35
CA GLN A 385 9.04 16.03 -0.13
C GLN A 385 8.15 14.79 -0.22
N ARG A 386 6.84 14.90 0.06
CA ARG A 386 5.88 13.80 -0.13
C ARG A 386 5.81 13.30 -1.57
N PHE A 387 6.13 14.16 -2.55
CA PHE A 387 6.17 13.84 -3.98
C PHE A 387 7.58 13.43 -4.44
N GLY A 388 8.57 13.44 -3.55
CA GLY A 388 9.97 13.14 -3.89
C GLY A 388 10.67 14.30 -4.61
N HIS A 389 10.17 15.52 -4.43
CA HIS A 389 10.73 16.75 -4.96
C HIS A 389 11.12 17.70 -3.82
N GLU A 390 12.16 18.51 -4.02
CA GLU A 390 12.54 19.54 -3.05
C GLU A 390 11.55 20.70 -3.01
N TRP A 391 10.81 20.89 -4.10
CA TRP A 391 9.75 21.88 -4.24
C TRP A 391 8.77 21.44 -5.33
N VAL A 392 7.47 21.48 -5.02
CA VAL A 392 6.38 21.36 -6.00
C VAL A 392 5.72 22.72 -6.15
N ALA A 393 5.29 23.07 -7.36
CA ALA A 393 4.64 24.36 -7.58
C ALA A 393 3.28 24.40 -6.84
N PRO A 394 2.97 25.45 -6.05
CA PRO A 394 1.63 25.65 -5.53
C PRO A 394 0.60 25.74 -6.65
N ARG A 395 -0.61 25.29 -6.37
CA ARG A 395 -1.77 25.34 -7.28
C ARG A 395 -2.93 26.01 -6.57
N GLN A 396 -4.07 26.22 -7.20
CA GLN A 396 -5.20 26.76 -6.45
C GLN A 396 -5.70 25.76 -5.38
N GLY A 397 -5.98 26.24 -4.17
CA GLY A 397 -6.59 25.43 -3.11
C GLY A 397 -5.58 24.57 -2.34
N ASN A 398 -4.56 25.20 -1.74
CA ASN A 398 -3.52 24.49 -0.98
C ASN A 398 -3.82 24.34 0.52
N ALA A 399 -4.94 24.85 1.01
CA ALA A 399 -5.26 24.89 2.45
C ALA A 399 -5.21 23.49 3.09
N GLU A 400 -5.80 22.48 2.47
CA GLU A 400 -5.79 21.10 2.98
C GLU A 400 -4.39 20.48 2.99
N ALA A 401 -3.56 20.84 1.99
CA ALA A 401 -2.18 20.40 1.89
C ALA A 401 -1.30 21.04 2.97
N ILE A 402 -1.47 22.35 3.21
CA ILE A 402 -0.81 23.09 4.29
C ILE A 402 -1.24 22.54 5.65
N GLU A 403 -2.52 22.31 5.86
CA GLU A 403 -3.02 21.76 7.12
C GLU A 403 -2.47 20.36 7.41
N ALA A 404 -2.45 19.48 6.39
CA ALA A 404 -1.88 18.15 6.51
C ALA A 404 -0.38 18.20 6.82
N ALA A 405 0.37 19.11 6.17
CA ALA A 405 1.80 19.31 6.43
C ALA A 405 2.03 19.84 7.85
N ALA A 406 1.27 20.86 8.27
CA ALA A 406 1.37 21.45 9.60
C ALA A 406 1.09 20.41 10.70
N THR A 407 0.02 19.64 10.53
CA THR A 407 -0.34 18.53 11.44
C THR A 407 0.74 17.44 11.48
N SER A 408 1.36 17.13 10.34
CA SER A 408 2.43 16.12 10.25
C SER A 408 3.72 16.58 10.91
N VAL A 409 4.13 17.83 10.66
CA VAL A 409 5.29 18.48 11.30
C VAL A 409 5.15 18.48 12.83
N VAL A 410 4.00 18.90 13.36
CA VAL A 410 3.76 18.95 14.82
C VAL A 410 3.87 17.58 15.48
N LYS A 411 3.59 16.48 14.76
CA LYS A 411 3.77 15.12 15.30
C LYS A 411 5.24 14.67 15.36
N ARG A 412 6.13 15.36 14.65
CA ARG A 412 7.57 15.02 14.55
C ARG A 412 8.46 15.93 15.40
N VAL A 413 7.99 17.12 15.74
CA VAL A 413 8.59 18.07 16.70
C VAL A 413 8.15 17.68 18.10
#